data_AF-A0A367M1U6-F1
#
_entry.id   AF-A0A367M1U6-F1
#
_cell.length_a   1.000
_cell.length_b   1.000
_cell.length_c   1.000
_cell.angle_alpha   90.00
_cell.angle_beta   90.00
_cell.angle_gamma   90.00
#
_symmetry.space_group_name_H-M   'P 1'
#
loop_
_entity.id
_entity.type
_entity.pdbx_description
1 polymer ?
#
loop_
_entity_poly.entity_id
_entity_poly.type
_entity_poly.pdbx_seq_one_letter_code
_entity_poly.pdbx_strand_id
1 'polypeptide(L)' 'MLLAIEAAQRSIELELYLVEDGHCAELFLVALLDARRRGVAVRCLFDGFGCLGLGSAWIQRLREAGGDLRLYNPLR' A
#
# COMPACT_ATOMS: atom_id res chain seq x y z
N MET A 1 13.28 3.39 -0.67
CA MET A 1 11.81 3.55 -0.53
C MET A 1 11.36 3.38 0.92
N LEU A 2 11.67 2.27 1.59
CA LEU A 2 11.26 2.04 3.00
C LEU A 2 11.69 3.16 3.96
N LEU A 3 12.95 3.60 3.92
CA LEU A 3 13.42 4.73 4.74
C LEU A 3 12.63 6.03 4.52
N ALA A 4 12.12 6.27 3.30
CA ALA A 4 11.30 7.44 3.00
C ALA A 4 9.88 7.30 3.58
N ILE A 5 9.33 6.08 3.58
CA ILE A 5 8.05 5.75 4.24
C ILE A 5 8.19 5.92 5.76
N GLU A 6 9.30 5.46 6.34
CA GLU A 6 9.62 5.62 7.76
C GLU A 6 9.76 7.09 8.16
N ALA A 7 10.44 7.89 7.34
CA ALA A 7 10.65 9.31 7.60
C ALA A 7 9.44 10.21 7.26
N ALA A 8 8.42 9.68 6.57
CA ALA A 8 7.27 10.48 6.16
C ALA A 8 6.50 11.06 7.36
N GLN A 9 6.11 12.33 7.25
CA GLN A 9 5.44 13.08 8.33
C GLN A 9 4.01 13.49 8.01
N ARG A 10 3.63 13.60 6.73
CA ARG A 10 2.32 14.12 6.31
C ARG A 10 1.54 13.14 5.46
N SER A 11 2.12 12.71 4.34
CA SER A 11 1.46 11.78 3.43
C SER A 11 2.45 10.90 2.69
N ILE A 12 1.97 9.74 2.25
CA ILE A 12 2.62 8.81 1.33
C ILE A 12 1.63 8.52 0.21
N GLU A 13 2.04 8.85 -1.02
CA GLU A 13 1.36 8.45 -2.24
C GLU A 13 2.21 7.37 -2.90
N LEU A 14 1.64 6.18 -3.06
CA LEU A 14 2.32 5.06 -3.68
C LEU A 14 1.54 4.59 -4.90
N GLU A 15 2.13 4.80 -6.08
CA GLU A 15 1.59 4.30 -7.34
C GLU A 15 2.51 3.21 -7.89
N LEU A 16 1.95 2.05 -8.23
CA LEU A 16 2.70 0.91 -8.74
C LEU A 16 1.89 0.15 -9.81
N TYR A 17 2.58 -0.34 -10.83
CA TYR A 17 1.97 -1.12 -11.93
C TYR A 17 1.98 -2.63 -11.70
N LEU A 18 2.77 -3.12 -10.74
CA LEU A 18 2.86 -4.53 -10.37
C LEU A 18 3.10 -4.61 -8.87
N VAL A 19 2.20 -5.31 -8.17
CA VAL A 19 2.31 -5.60 -6.74
C VAL A 19 1.77 -7.00 -6.52
N GLU A 20 2.59 -7.88 -6.00
CA GLU A 20 2.24 -9.28 -5.74
C GLU A 20 2.67 -9.66 -4.32
N ASP A 21 2.04 -10.69 -3.76
CA ASP A 21 2.43 -11.22 -2.46
C ASP A 21 3.90 -11.63 -2.45
N GLY A 22 4.52 -11.43 -1.29
CA GLY A 22 5.91 -11.77 -1.08
C GLY A 22 6.55 -10.92 -0.01
N HIS A 23 7.82 -11.22 0.26
CA HIS A 23 8.57 -10.55 1.33
C HIS A 23 8.61 -9.02 1.14
N CYS A 24 8.80 -8.55 -0.10
CA CYS A 24 8.81 -7.12 -0.41
C CYS A 24 7.45 -6.47 -0.10
N ALA A 25 6.33 -7.08 -0.52
CA ALA A 25 5.01 -6.53 -0.25
C ALA A 25 4.71 -6.45 1.25
N GLU A 26 5.13 -7.44 2.03
CA GLU A 26 4.97 -7.42 3.50
C GLU A 26 5.82 -6.33 4.17
N LEU A 27 7.07 -6.13 3.74
CA LEU A 27 7.90 -5.04 4.26
C LEU A 27 7.27 -3.67 3.99
N PHE A 28 6.74 -3.47 2.79
CA PHE A 28 6.01 -2.25 2.46
C PHE A 28 4.75 -2.10 3.31
N LEU A 29 3.96 -3.16 3.49
CA LEU A 29 2.76 -3.11 4.32
C LEU A 29 3.11 -2.68 5.74
N VAL A 30 4.08 -3.33 6.38
CA VAL A 30 4.50 -2.99 7.75
C VAL A 30 4.88 -1.51 7.84
N ALA A 31 5.71 -1.01 6.92
CA ALA A 31 6.14 0.39 6.92
C ALA A 31 4.96 1.37 6.71
N LEU A 32 4.00 1.02 5.84
CA LEU A 32 2.80 1.83 5.60
C LEU A 32 1.86 1.81 6.82
N LEU A 33 1.69 0.67 7.48
CA LEU A 33 0.91 0.55 8.72
C LEU A 33 1.55 1.36 9.86
N ASP A 34 2.87 1.37 9.95
CA ASP A 34 3.59 2.21 10.92
C ASP A 34 3.39 3.69 10.62
N ALA A 35 3.43 4.10 9.35
CA ALA A 35 3.12 5.47 8.96
C ALA A 35 1.69 5.86 9.34
N ARG A 36 0.71 4.98 9.10
CA ARG A 36 -0.68 5.17 9.54
C ARG A 36 -0.79 5.36 11.05
N ARG A 37 -0.08 4.55 11.84
CA ARG A 37 -0.01 4.68 13.30
C ARG A 37 0.58 6.01 13.77
N ARG A 38 1.52 6.60 13.00
CA ARG A 38 2.06 7.95 13.24
C ARG A 38 1.12 9.08 12.79
N GLY A 39 -0.06 8.77 12.22
CA GLY A 39 -1.01 9.75 11.71
C GLY A 39 -0.74 10.21 10.28
N VAL A 40 0.23 9.62 9.58
CA VAL A 40 0.53 9.93 8.18
C VAL A 40 -0.60 9.43 7.29
N ALA A 41 -1.04 10.24 6.33
CA ALA A 41 -2.00 9.80 5.31
C ALA A 41 -1.33 8.81 4.34
N VAL A 42 -1.95 7.67 4.08
CA VAL A 42 -1.42 6.69 3.13
C VAL A 42 -2.45 6.44 2.04
N ARG A 43 -2.05 6.66 0.79
CA ARG A 43 -2.87 6.42 -0.39
C ARG A 43 -2.09 5.60 -1.41
N CYS A 44 -2.64 4.47 -1.77
CA CYS A 44 -2.08 3.54 -2.74
C CYS A 44 -2.95 3.51 -4.00
N LEU A 45 -2.31 3.57 -5.16
CA LEU A 45 -2.95 3.50 -6.47
C LEU A 45 -2.26 2.39 -7.29
N PHE A 46 -2.90 1.23 -7.41
CA PHE A 46 -2.30 0.06 -8.07
C PHE A 46 -3.00 -0.29 -9.38
N ASP A 47 -2.26 -0.90 -10.32
CA ASP A 47 -2.85 -1.40 -11.56
C ASP A 47 -3.77 -2.60 -11.28
N GLY A 48 -4.94 -2.64 -11.89
CA GLY A 48 -5.93 -3.69 -11.68
C GLY A 48 -5.49 -5.07 -12.16
N PHE A 49 -4.69 -5.16 -13.21
CA PHE A 49 -4.09 -6.42 -13.65
C PHE A 49 -2.87 -6.78 -12.80
N GLY A 50 -1.98 -5.82 -12.62
CA GLY A 50 -0.72 -6.00 -11.92
C GLY A 50 -0.86 -6.23 -10.42
N CYS A 51 -2.05 -6.07 -9.82
CA CYS A 51 -2.30 -6.40 -8.42
C CYS A 51 -3.10 -7.70 -8.23
N LEU A 52 -3.33 -8.50 -9.28
CA LEU A 52 -4.05 -9.79 -9.15
C LEU A 52 -3.32 -10.79 -8.23
N GLY A 53 -1.99 -10.71 -8.16
CA GLY A 53 -1.16 -11.54 -7.27
C GLY A 53 -1.08 -11.02 -5.84
N LEU A 54 -1.72 -9.90 -5.49
CA LEU A 54 -1.72 -9.34 -4.15
C LEU A 54 -2.88 -9.89 -3.31
N GLY A 55 -2.56 -10.48 -2.16
CA GLY A 55 -3.53 -11.14 -1.31
C GLY A 55 -4.56 -10.17 -0.72
N SER A 56 -5.80 -10.65 -0.57
CA SER A 56 -6.89 -9.89 0.05
C SER A 56 -6.58 -9.48 1.49
N ALA A 57 -5.81 -10.28 2.22
CA ALA A 57 -5.36 -9.98 3.57
C ALA A 57 -4.46 -8.74 3.64
N TRP A 58 -3.58 -8.55 2.65
CA TRP A 58 -2.73 -7.38 2.53
C TRP A 58 -3.58 -6.11 2.40
N ILE A 59 -4.56 -6.15 1.47
CA ILE A 59 -5.47 -5.04 1.19
C ILE A 59 -6.34 -4.73 2.41
N GLN A 60 -6.86 -5.76 3.07
CA GLN A 60 -7.69 -5.62 4.26
C GLN A 60 -6.93 -4.95 5.40
N ARG A 61 -5.71 -5.41 5.71
CA ARG A 61 -4.87 -4.83 6.77
C ARG A 61 -4.58 -3.35 6.52
N LEU A 62 -4.28 -2.97 5.27
CA LEU A 62 -4.06 -1.56 4.92
C LEU A 62 -5.33 -0.72 5.14
N ARG A 63 -6.49 -1.21 4.71
CA ARG A 63 -7.78 -0.52 4.85
C ARG A 63 -8.22 -0.40 6.32
N GLU A 64 -8.02 -1.44 7.12
CA GLU A 64 -8.33 -1.44 8.55
C GLU A 64 -7.50 -0.42 9.32
N ALA A 65 -6.25 -0.19 8.90
CA ALA A 65 -5.42 0.90 9.44
C ALA A 65 -5.82 2.30 8.90
N GLY A 66 -6.86 2.40 8.07
CA GLY A 66 -7.34 3.64 7.47
C GLY A 66 -6.48 4.14 6.29
N GLY A 67 -5.73 3.26 5.63
CA GLY A 67 -5.12 3.56 4.34
C GLY A 67 -6.15 3.50 3.22
N ASP A 68 -6.03 4.37 2.21
CA ASP A 68 -6.84 4.28 0.98
C ASP A 68 -6.09 3.47 -0.07
N LEU A 69 -6.78 2.53 -0.71
CA LEU A 69 -6.26 1.77 -1.83
C LEU A 69 -7.29 1.78 -2.95
N ARG A 70 -6.86 2.31 -4.09
CA ARG A 70 -7.63 2.38 -5.33
C ARG A 70 -6.89 1.66 -6.44
N LEU A 71 -7.68 1.24 -7.42
CA LEU A 71 -7.16 0.62 -8.63
C LEU A 71 -7.30 1.59 -9.80
N TYR A 72 -6.23 1.77 -10.55
CA TYR A 72 -6.32 2.24 -11.94
C TYR A 72 -6.38 1.04 -12.87
N ASN A 73 -6.93 1.22 -14.07
CA ASN A 73 -7.22 0.12 -15.01
C ASN A 73 -7.94 -1.08 -14.35
N PRO A 74 -9.07 -0.88 -13.66
CA PRO A 74 -9.81 -2.00 -13.09
C PRO A 74 -10.28 -2.96 -14.20
N LEU A 75 -10.14 -4.26 -13.97
CA LEU A 75 -10.36 -5.29 -14.99
C LEU A 75 -11.82 -5.48 -15.45
N ARG A 76 -12.79 -4.90 -14.71
CA ARG A 76 -14.24 -5.10 -14.84
C ARG A 76 -14.71 -6.52 -14.55
#